data_AF-A0A3N4GZK1-F1
#
_entry.id   AF-A0A3N4GZK1-F1
#
_cell.length_a   1.000
_cell.length_b   1.000
_cell.length_c   1.000
_cell.angle_alpha   90.00
_cell.angle_beta   90.00
_cell.angle_gamma   90.00
#
_symmetry.space_group_name_H-M   'P 1'
#
loop_
_entity.id
_entity.type
_entity.pdbx_description
1 polymer ?
#
loop_
_entity_poly.entity_id
_entity_poly.type
_entity_poly.pdbx_seq_one_letter_code
_entity_poly.pdbx_strand_id
1 'polypeptide(L)'
;MNKSLYQKSAFWLILFFGFAVFGFWKSYYSPSDKDLSFYQHFHGISMTVWCLILIGQAFLIRFKKYDIHRVIGKSSFVIFPILILSTFLLIHFSLGSSGSINTRTLNSMALMVNATLILIVIYGLGMYFRKERLTHARYMVCTIFPMFTPITDRIIYNYIRPLVPLAPKIEGMPIVPFYGFLLADMIVLGLVIWDWKTHKRKDVFLIVLGLLLIYHISAFTFYRFDFWRSFTEWFLGLNLT
;
A
#
# COMPACT_ATOMS: atom_id res chain seq x y z
N MET A 1 9.23 2.50 -28.82
CA MET A 1 8.03 2.16 -27.99
C MET A 1 8.49 1.48 -26.72
N ASN A 2 8.02 1.94 -25.55
CA ASN A 2 8.54 1.64 -24.21
C ASN A 2 8.34 0.17 -23.76
N LYS A 3 8.90 -0.80 -24.51
CA LYS A 3 8.65 -2.25 -24.37
C LYS A 3 8.98 -2.75 -22.96
N SER A 4 10.02 -2.22 -22.31
CA SER A 4 10.48 -2.68 -20.99
C SER A 4 9.41 -2.53 -19.90
N LEU A 5 8.80 -1.34 -19.77
CA LEU A 5 7.80 -1.07 -18.73
C LEU A 5 6.56 -1.96 -18.92
N TYR A 6 6.05 -2.08 -20.16
CA TYR A 6 4.87 -2.88 -20.46
C TYR A 6 5.12 -4.39 -20.38
N GLN A 7 6.30 -4.87 -20.78
CA GLN A 7 6.61 -6.30 -20.77
C GLN A 7 6.95 -6.82 -19.38
N LYS A 8 7.57 -5.99 -18.54
CA LYS A 8 8.08 -6.42 -17.22
C LYS A 8 7.15 -6.03 -16.06
N SER A 9 6.26 -5.05 -16.21
CA SER A 9 5.34 -4.64 -15.12
C SER A 9 4.47 -5.79 -14.61
N ALA A 10 3.92 -6.63 -15.49
CA ALA A 10 3.15 -7.80 -15.09
C ALA A 10 3.97 -8.76 -14.21
N PHE A 11 5.24 -8.99 -14.55
CA PHE A 11 6.14 -9.83 -13.76
C PHE A 11 6.39 -9.24 -12.36
N TRP A 12 6.67 -7.94 -12.27
CA TRP A 12 6.90 -7.29 -10.98
C TRP A 12 5.64 -7.24 -10.10
N LEU A 13 4.47 -7.05 -10.70
CA LEU A 13 3.18 -7.10 -9.98
C LEU A 13 2.86 -8.53 -9.49
N ILE A 14 3.16 -9.56 -10.28
CA ILE A 14 3.06 -10.95 -9.85
C ILE A 14 4.02 -11.22 -8.69
N LEU A 15 5.28 -10.77 -8.80
CA LEU A 15 6.26 -10.96 -7.73
C LEU A 15 5.81 -10.29 -6.44
N PHE A 16 5.33 -9.04 -6.53
CA PHE A 16 4.74 -8.32 -5.39
C PHE A 16 3.57 -9.10 -4.79
N PHE A 17 2.63 -9.59 -5.61
CA PHE A 17 1.49 -10.36 -5.13
C PHE A 17 1.92 -11.70 -4.49
N GLY A 18 2.95 -12.36 -5.04
CA GLY A 18 3.55 -13.55 -4.44
C GLY A 18 4.11 -13.28 -3.04
N PHE A 19 4.84 -12.17 -2.86
CA PHE A 19 5.28 -11.74 -1.54
C PHE A 19 4.11 -11.38 -0.62
N ALA A 20 3.04 -10.79 -1.14
CA ALA A 20 1.84 -10.50 -0.36
C ALA A 20 1.18 -11.80 0.16
N VAL A 21 0.97 -12.79 -0.72
CA VAL A 21 0.44 -14.11 -0.32
C VAL A 21 1.36 -14.78 0.70
N PHE A 22 2.67 -14.76 0.47
CA PHE A 22 3.65 -15.33 1.39
C PHE A 22 3.64 -14.65 2.77
N GLY A 23 3.68 -13.32 2.80
CA GLY A 23 3.66 -12.54 4.04
C GLY A 23 2.38 -12.75 4.84
N PHE A 24 1.23 -12.86 4.17
CA PHE A 24 -0.07 -13.06 4.81
C PHE A 24 -0.45 -14.53 5.00
N TRP A 25 0.42 -15.49 4.65
CA TRP A 25 0.09 -16.92 4.70
C TRP A 25 -0.38 -17.34 6.10
N LYS A 26 0.43 -17.10 7.13
CA LYS A 26 0.11 -17.47 8.52
C LYS A 26 -1.00 -16.63 9.15
N SER A 27 -1.20 -15.39 8.70
CA SER A 27 -2.14 -14.46 9.33
C SER A 27 -3.52 -14.42 8.65
N TYR A 28 -3.65 -14.95 7.43
CA TYR A 28 -4.89 -14.87 6.66
C TYR A 28 -5.23 -16.16 5.91
N TYR A 29 -4.30 -16.76 5.16
CA TYR A 29 -4.60 -17.92 4.29
C TYR A 29 -4.59 -19.27 5.00
N SER A 30 -3.80 -19.41 6.06
CA SER A 30 -3.70 -20.60 6.91
C SER A 30 -3.54 -20.14 8.37
N PRO A 31 -4.58 -19.50 8.95
CA PRO A 31 -4.54 -19.10 10.35
C PRO A 31 -4.62 -20.35 11.23
N SER A 32 -3.68 -20.50 12.17
CA SER A 32 -3.58 -21.71 12.99
C SER A 32 -4.73 -21.87 13.98
N ASP A 33 -5.18 -20.78 14.60
CA ASP A 33 -6.06 -20.83 15.80
C ASP A 33 -7.01 -19.61 15.94
N LYS A 34 -7.29 -18.87 14.86
CA LYS A 34 -8.13 -17.66 14.92
C LYS A 34 -9.15 -17.60 13.80
N ASP A 35 -10.42 -17.52 14.18
CA ASP A 35 -11.48 -17.07 13.29
C ASP A 35 -11.22 -15.61 12.92
N LEU A 36 -11.17 -15.36 11.61
CA LEU A 36 -11.00 -14.02 11.08
C LEU A 36 -12.34 -13.29 11.14
N SER A 37 -12.30 -12.02 11.55
CA SER A 37 -13.49 -11.18 11.57
C SER A 37 -13.97 -10.87 10.15
N PHE A 38 -15.24 -10.47 10.04
CA PHE A 38 -15.80 -9.96 8.79
C PHE A 38 -14.90 -8.89 8.15
N TYR A 39 -14.39 -7.94 8.95
CA TYR A 39 -13.54 -6.84 8.45
C TYR A 39 -12.21 -7.32 7.88
N GLN A 40 -11.63 -8.37 8.47
CA GLN A 40 -10.40 -8.99 7.96
C GLN A 40 -10.65 -9.68 6.61
N HIS A 41 -11.75 -10.43 6.47
CA HIS A 41 -12.13 -11.03 5.19
C HIS A 41 -12.48 -9.97 4.14
N PHE A 42 -13.28 -8.97 4.50
CA PHE A 42 -13.72 -7.94 3.57
C PHE A 42 -12.54 -7.16 2.98
N HIS A 43 -11.58 -6.77 3.82
CA HIS A 43 -10.34 -6.14 3.36
C HIS A 43 -9.45 -7.10 2.57
N GLY A 44 -9.22 -8.32 3.08
CA GLY A 44 -8.36 -9.31 2.43
C GLY A 44 -8.83 -9.69 1.02
N ILE A 45 -10.13 -9.90 0.84
CA ILE A 45 -10.75 -10.16 -0.47
C ILE A 45 -10.64 -8.93 -1.37
N SER A 46 -11.01 -7.75 -0.87
CA SER A 46 -10.94 -6.50 -1.66
C SER A 46 -9.52 -6.21 -2.15
N MET A 47 -8.51 -6.45 -1.30
CA MET A 47 -7.11 -6.27 -1.64
C MET A 47 -6.61 -7.31 -2.65
N THR A 48 -7.06 -8.57 -2.51
CA THR A 48 -6.75 -9.63 -3.48
C THR A 48 -7.32 -9.29 -4.86
N VAL A 49 -8.58 -8.85 -4.91
CA VAL A 49 -9.22 -8.41 -6.15
C VAL A 49 -8.46 -7.23 -6.77
N TRP A 50 -8.04 -6.25 -5.97
CA TRP A 50 -7.25 -5.12 -6.44
C TRP A 50 -5.92 -5.55 -7.08
N CYS A 51 -5.15 -6.41 -6.41
CA CYS A 51 -3.91 -6.96 -6.95
C CYS A 51 -4.12 -7.75 -8.25
N LEU A 52 -5.17 -8.58 -8.30
CA LEU A 52 -5.52 -9.34 -9.51
C LEU A 52 -5.92 -8.42 -10.67
N ILE A 53 -6.61 -7.31 -10.40
CA ILE A 53 -6.90 -6.30 -11.42
C ILE A 53 -5.62 -5.67 -11.92
N LEU A 54 -4.70 -5.22 -11.06
CA LEU A 54 -3.42 -4.63 -11.51
C LEU A 54 -2.64 -5.59 -12.42
N ILE A 55 -2.53 -6.86 -12.03
CA ILE A 55 -1.87 -7.92 -12.81
C ILE A 55 -2.60 -8.14 -14.14
N GLY A 56 -3.93 -8.32 -14.10
CA GLY A 56 -4.76 -8.53 -15.28
C GLY A 56 -4.67 -7.37 -16.27
N GLN A 57 -4.70 -6.13 -15.78
CA GLN A 57 -4.54 -4.91 -16.58
C GLN A 57 -3.20 -4.89 -17.31
N ALA A 58 -2.10 -5.26 -16.64
CA ALA A 58 -0.78 -5.36 -17.26
C ALA A 58 -0.73 -6.45 -18.36
N PHE A 59 -1.36 -7.60 -18.13
CA PHE A 59 -1.46 -8.67 -19.14
C PHE A 59 -2.31 -8.27 -20.35
N LEU A 60 -3.46 -7.62 -20.14
CA LEU A 60 -4.33 -7.19 -21.24
C LEU A 60 -3.62 -6.21 -22.17
N ILE A 61 -2.81 -5.30 -21.62
CA ILE A 61 -1.96 -4.40 -22.42
C ILE A 61 -0.90 -5.20 -23.19
N ARG A 62 -0.24 -6.17 -22.55
CA ARG A 62 0.77 -7.03 -23.19
C ARG A 62 0.19 -7.84 -24.35
N PHE A 63 -1.03 -8.37 -24.20
CA PHE A 63 -1.75 -9.12 -25.23
C PHE A 63 -2.52 -8.22 -26.21
N LYS A 64 -2.35 -6.89 -26.11
CA LYS A 64 -3.00 -5.89 -26.97
C LYS A 64 -4.54 -5.96 -26.91
N LYS A 65 -5.13 -6.47 -25.83
CA LYS A 65 -6.57 -6.53 -25.57
C LYS A 65 -7.08 -5.23 -24.95
N TYR A 66 -6.92 -4.13 -25.69
CA TYR A 66 -7.18 -2.77 -25.21
C TYR A 66 -8.65 -2.51 -24.86
N ASP A 67 -9.59 -3.16 -25.55
CA ASP A 67 -11.02 -3.00 -25.28
C ASP A 67 -11.39 -3.57 -23.91
N ILE A 68 -10.92 -4.79 -23.63
CA ILE A 68 -11.11 -5.46 -22.34
C ILE A 68 -10.39 -4.69 -21.22
N HIS A 69 -9.16 -4.21 -21.47
CA HIS A 69 -8.43 -3.34 -20.55
C HIS A 69 -9.29 -2.13 -20.14
N ARG A 70 -9.93 -1.45 -21.11
CA ARG A 70 -10.81 -0.30 -20.84
C ARG A 70 -12.06 -0.68 -20.08
N VAL A 71 -12.70 -1.81 -20.40
CA VAL A 71 -13.93 -2.28 -19.71
C VAL A 71 -13.62 -2.63 -18.25
N ILE A 72 -12.62 -3.47 -18.00
CA ILE A 72 -12.21 -3.84 -16.64
C ILE A 72 -11.63 -2.62 -15.92
N GLY A 73 -10.92 -1.74 -16.62
CA GLY A 73 -10.41 -0.50 -16.02
C GLY A 73 -11.52 0.42 -15.51
N LYS A 74 -12.73 0.37 -16.09
CA LYS A 74 -13.87 1.12 -15.55
C LYS A 74 -14.40 0.53 -14.25
N SER A 75 -14.27 -0.79 -14.01
CA SER A 75 -14.72 -1.38 -12.75
C SER A 75 -13.87 -0.93 -11.55
N SER A 76 -12.65 -0.42 -11.79
CA SER A 76 -11.82 0.14 -10.72
C SER A 76 -12.47 1.35 -10.03
N PHE A 77 -13.37 2.08 -10.70
CA PHE A 77 -14.13 3.17 -10.08
C PHE A 77 -15.10 2.69 -9.00
N VAL A 78 -15.43 1.40 -8.96
CA VAL A 78 -16.26 0.79 -7.90
C VAL A 78 -15.38 0.00 -6.94
N ILE A 79 -14.46 -0.80 -7.47
CA ILE A 79 -13.62 -1.70 -6.68
C ILE A 79 -12.63 -0.94 -5.80
N PHE A 80 -12.07 0.17 -6.29
CA PHE A 80 -11.14 0.97 -5.50
C PHE A 80 -11.83 1.64 -4.30
N PRO A 81 -13.00 2.33 -4.44
CA PRO A 81 -13.75 2.78 -3.28
C PRO A 81 -14.13 1.68 -2.29
N ILE A 82 -14.50 0.48 -2.77
CA ILE A 82 -14.76 -0.68 -1.89
C ILE A 82 -13.49 -1.05 -1.11
N LEU A 83 -12.33 -1.10 -1.76
CA LEU A 83 -11.05 -1.33 -1.09
C LEU A 83 -10.78 -0.27 -0.01
N ILE A 84 -10.97 1.01 -0.33
CA ILE A 84 -10.77 2.11 0.63
C ILE A 84 -11.71 1.98 1.83
N LEU A 85 -13.00 1.73 1.59
CA LEU A 85 -13.98 1.49 2.65
C LEU A 85 -13.58 0.30 3.53
N SER A 86 -13.27 -0.85 2.91
CA SER A 86 -12.84 -2.05 3.64
C SER A 86 -11.60 -1.79 4.50
N THR A 87 -10.69 -0.93 4.03
CA THR A 87 -9.47 -0.57 4.76
C THR A 87 -9.79 0.29 5.97
N PHE A 88 -10.63 1.31 5.84
CA PHE A 88 -11.03 2.13 6.99
C PHE A 88 -11.81 1.33 8.04
N LEU A 89 -12.70 0.43 7.62
CA LEU A 89 -13.39 -0.47 8.54
C LEU A 89 -12.41 -1.42 9.25
N LEU A 90 -11.41 -1.97 8.54
CA LEU A 90 -10.37 -2.78 9.16
C LEU A 90 -9.52 -1.98 10.17
N ILE A 91 -9.17 -0.73 9.84
CA ILE A 91 -8.44 0.16 10.76
C ILE A 91 -9.26 0.38 12.03
N HIS A 92 -10.53 0.75 11.88
CA HIS A 92 -11.44 1.01 13.00
C HIS A 92 -11.58 -0.22 13.90
N PHE A 93 -11.86 -1.38 13.32
CA PHE A 93 -11.97 -2.65 14.05
C PHE A 93 -10.66 -3.02 14.79
N SER A 94 -9.52 -2.91 14.09
CA SER A 94 -8.22 -3.35 14.62
C SER A 94 -7.73 -2.45 15.76
N LEU A 95 -7.99 -1.15 15.69
CA LEU A 95 -7.53 -0.18 16.68
C LEU A 95 -8.56 0.06 17.79
N GLY A 96 -9.87 -0.04 17.51
CA GLY A 96 -10.93 0.06 18.52
C GLY A 96 -10.84 -1.04 19.58
N SER A 97 -10.35 -2.22 19.19
CA SER A 97 -10.11 -3.35 20.09
C SER A 97 -8.96 -3.15 21.09
N SER A 98 -8.17 -2.08 20.96
CA SER A 98 -6.96 -1.84 21.79
C SER A 98 -7.25 -1.28 23.19
N GLY A 99 -8.46 -0.78 23.44
CA GLY A 99 -8.94 -0.31 24.75
C GLY A 99 -8.26 0.96 25.30
N SER A 100 -7.19 1.48 24.69
CA SER A 100 -6.55 2.74 25.09
C SER A 100 -5.79 3.40 23.93
N ILE A 101 -5.84 4.75 23.87
CA ILE A 101 -5.09 5.54 22.88
C ILE A 101 -3.70 5.88 23.45
N ASN A 102 -2.74 5.04 23.09
CA ASN A 102 -1.33 5.17 23.43
C ASN A 102 -0.47 5.40 22.16
N THR A 103 0.83 5.61 22.34
CA THR A 103 1.78 5.85 21.24
C THR A 103 1.76 4.76 20.16
N ARG A 104 1.54 3.49 20.54
CA ARG A 104 1.42 2.39 19.55
C ARG A 104 0.17 2.58 18.71
N THR A 105 -0.98 2.85 19.32
CA THR A 105 -2.24 3.11 18.61
C THR A 105 -2.10 4.30 17.66
N LEU A 106 -1.51 5.40 18.11
CA LEU A 106 -1.28 6.60 17.27
C LEU A 106 -0.34 6.33 16.09
N ASN A 107 0.73 5.57 16.30
CA ASN A 107 1.66 5.16 15.24
C ASN A 107 1.01 4.20 14.23
N SER A 108 0.24 3.21 14.71
CA SER A 108 -0.50 2.29 13.84
C SER A 108 -1.58 3.02 13.03
N MET A 109 -2.26 3.99 13.65
CA MET A 109 -3.20 4.87 12.96
C MET A 109 -2.48 5.64 11.85
N ALA A 110 -1.32 6.26 12.14
CA ALA A 110 -0.56 7.03 11.16
C ALA A 110 -0.08 6.15 10.01
N LEU A 111 0.42 4.94 10.33
CA LEU A 111 0.83 3.96 9.34
C LEU A 111 -0.32 3.60 8.38
N MET A 112 -1.48 3.22 8.91
CA MET A 112 -2.56 2.68 8.09
C MET A 112 -3.36 3.76 7.36
N VAL A 113 -3.73 4.85 8.04
CA VAL A 113 -4.52 5.94 7.43
C VAL A 113 -3.68 6.69 6.41
N ASN A 114 -2.44 7.08 6.73
CA ASN A 114 -1.66 7.89 5.82
C ASN A 114 -1.22 7.08 4.58
N ALA A 115 -0.95 5.77 4.72
CA ALA A 115 -0.78 4.87 3.57
C ALA A 115 -2.01 4.86 2.67
N THR A 116 -3.20 4.77 3.27
CA THR A 116 -4.48 4.77 2.54
C THR A 116 -4.70 6.08 1.80
N LEU A 117 -4.40 7.22 2.43
CA LEU A 117 -4.49 8.53 1.79
C LEU A 117 -3.51 8.66 0.61
N ILE A 118 -2.26 8.23 0.77
CA ILE A 118 -1.28 8.23 -0.34
C ILE A 118 -1.72 7.30 -1.46
N LEU A 119 -2.27 6.13 -1.15
CA LEU A 119 -2.82 5.22 -2.16
C LEU A 119 -3.95 5.90 -2.96
N ILE A 120 -4.87 6.60 -2.29
CA ILE A 120 -5.95 7.37 -2.93
C ILE A 120 -5.36 8.44 -3.86
N VAL A 121 -4.36 9.20 -3.41
CA VAL A 121 -3.71 10.24 -4.23
C VAL A 121 -3.03 9.64 -5.45
N ILE A 122 -2.23 8.58 -5.29
CA ILE A 122 -1.52 7.93 -6.41
C ILE A 122 -2.53 7.35 -7.41
N TYR A 123 -3.58 6.68 -6.95
CA TYR A 123 -4.65 6.19 -7.82
C TYR A 123 -5.36 7.34 -8.54
N GLY A 124 -5.73 8.39 -7.82
CA GLY A 124 -6.38 9.58 -8.38
C GLY A 124 -5.55 10.24 -9.48
N LEU A 125 -4.24 10.39 -9.27
CA LEU A 125 -3.30 10.88 -10.29
C LEU A 125 -3.23 9.94 -11.49
N GLY A 126 -3.20 8.63 -11.26
CA GLY A 126 -3.27 7.63 -12.34
C GLY A 126 -4.53 7.77 -13.18
N MET A 127 -5.68 8.01 -12.57
CA MET A 127 -6.96 8.17 -13.27
C MET A 127 -7.12 9.56 -13.91
N TYR A 128 -6.50 10.59 -13.35
CA TYR A 128 -6.43 11.93 -13.95
C TYR A 128 -5.64 11.88 -15.26
N PHE A 129 -4.45 11.29 -15.24
CA PHE A 129 -3.59 11.12 -16.42
C PHE A 129 -3.96 9.92 -17.30
N ARG A 130 -5.17 9.35 -17.20
CA ARG A 130 -5.60 8.16 -17.97
C ARG A 130 -5.51 8.29 -19.49
N LYS A 131 -5.55 9.52 -20.01
CA LYS A 131 -5.38 9.81 -21.45
C LYS A 131 -3.92 9.71 -21.89
N GLU A 132 -2.97 9.92 -20.97
CA GLU A 132 -1.53 9.79 -21.19
C GLU A 132 -1.04 8.40 -20.77
N ARG A 133 -1.11 7.44 -21.69
CA ARG A 133 -0.87 6.00 -21.43
C ARG A 133 0.38 5.70 -20.58
N LEU A 134 1.50 6.37 -20.88
CA LEU A 134 2.76 6.15 -20.18
C LEU A 134 2.78 6.75 -18.76
N THR A 135 2.15 7.90 -18.57
CA THR A 135 2.02 8.58 -17.28
C THR A 135 1.07 7.77 -16.38
N HIS A 136 -0.11 7.39 -16.92
CA HIS A 136 -1.06 6.49 -16.27
C HIS A 136 -0.42 5.19 -15.80
N ALA A 137 0.30 4.48 -16.68
CA ALA A 137 0.90 3.20 -16.34
C ALA A 137 1.91 3.29 -15.18
N ARG A 138 2.69 4.39 -15.09
CA ARG A 138 3.62 4.61 -13.99
C ARG A 138 2.89 4.79 -12.67
N TYR A 139 1.86 5.63 -12.62
CA TYR A 139 1.06 5.80 -11.41
C TYR A 139 0.37 4.49 -10.98
N MET A 140 -0.18 3.72 -11.93
CA MET A 140 -0.81 2.44 -11.61
C MET A 140 0.16 1.45 -10.98
N VAL A 141 1.39 1.34 -11.51
CA VAL A 141 2.44 0.52 -10.87
C VAL A 141 2.77 1.05 -9.48
N CYS A 142 2.82 2.36 -9.29
CA CYS A 142 3.14 2.96 -7.99
C CYS A 142 2.08 2.74 -6.89
N THR A 143 0.87 2.30 -7.23
CA THR A 143 -0.17 2.01 -6.23
C THR A 143 0.20 0.88 -5.26
N ILE A 144 1.23 0.07 -5.58
CA ILE A 144 1.69 -1.01 -4.68
C ILE A 144 2.56 -0.49 -3.51
N PHE A 145 3.24 0.65 -3.67
CA PHE A 145 4.25 1.10 -2.69
C PHE A 145 3.69 1.43 -1.30
N PRO A 146 2.52 2.08 -1.14
CA PRO A 146 1.92 2.28 0.17
C PRO A 146 1.63 0.97 0.93
N MET A 147 1.57 -0.15 0.22
CA MET A 147 1.25 -1.48 0.75
C MET A 147 2.50 -2.32 1.07
N PHE A 148 3.71 -1.76 0.98
CA PHE A 148 4.94 -2.50 1.25
C PHE A 148 5.06 -2.92 2.70
N THR A 149 4.82 -1.98 3.62
CA THR A 149 5.00 -2.21 5.06
C THR A 149 4.18 -3.37 5.59
N PRO A 150 2.86 -3.52 5.28
CA PRO A 150 2.17 -4.68 5.78
C PRO A 150 2.84 -5.97 5.31
N ILE A 151 3.24 -6.10 4.06
CA ILE A 151 3.88 -7.32 3.55
C ILE A 151 5.24 -7.57 4.23
N THR A 152 6.13 -6.57 4.23
CA THR A 152 7.47 -6.70 4.80
C THR A 152 7.44 -6.98 6.29
N ASP A 153 6.52 -6.36 7.04
CA ASP A 153 6.40 -6.55 8.47
C ASP A 153 6.09 -8.02 8.81
N ARG A 154 5.11 -8.63 8.12
CA ARG A 154 4.78 -10.04 8.40
C ARG A 154 5.95 -10.95 8.02
N ILE A 155 6.64 -10.66 6.92
CA ILE A 155 7.81 -11.46 6.51
C ILE A 155 8.91 -11.35 7.58
N ILE A 156 9.22 -10.15 8.06
CA ILE A 156 10.25 -9.93 9.07
C ILE A 156 9.86 -10.61 10.39
N TYR A 157 8.64 -10.39 10.89
CA TYR A 157 8.20 -10.99 12.15
C TYR A 157 8.15 -12.51 12.09
N ASN A 158 7.72 -13.10 10.97
CA ASN A 158 7.51 -14.54 10.85
C ASN A 158 8.77 -15.33 10.44
N TYR A 159 9.70 -14.71 9.70
CA TYR A 159 10.81 -15.42 9.06
C TYR A 159 12.19 -14.77 9.25
N ILE A 160 12.27 -13.47 9.59
CA ILE A 160 13.55 -12.74 9.72
C ILE A 160 13.61 -11.97 11.05
N ARG A 161 13.17 -12.63 12.13
CA ARG A 161 13.04 -12.05 13.47
C ARG A 161 14.29 -11.32 13.99
N PRO A 162 15.54 -11.71 13.66
CA PRO A 162 16.73 -10.98 14.07
C PRO A 162 16.82 -9.52 13.58
N LEU A 163 16.05 -9.12 12.55
CA LEU A 163 15.99 -7.72 12.13
C LEU A 163 15.14 -6.84 13.04
N VAL A 164 14.18 -7.39 13.79
CA VAL A 164 13.28 -6.63 14.66
C VAL A 164 14.01 -5.74 15.68
N PRO A 165 15.00 -6.24 16.47
CA PRO A 165 15.71 -5.40 17.42
C PRO A 165 16.63 -4.34 16.79
N LEU A 166 16.97 -4.48 15.50
CA LEU A 166 17.81 -3.54 14.75
C LEU A 166 16.99 -2.36 14.17
N ALA A 167 15.66 -2.44 14.20
CA ALA A 167 14.81 -1.35 13.75
C ALA A 167 14.95 -0.12 14.66
N PRO A 168 14.81 1.10 14.12
CA PRO A 168 14.67 2.31 14.95
C PRO A 168 13.55 2.16 15.97
N LYS A 169 13.73 2.75 17.16
CA LYS A 169 12.78 2.64 18.26
C LYS A 169 12.06 3.97 18.52
N ILE A 170 10.76 3.91 18.79
CA ILE A 170 9.99 5.02 19.37
C ILE A 170 9.55 4.54 20.76
N GLU A 171 9.91 5.29 21.81
CA GLU A 171 9.59 4.92 23.20
C GLU A 171 10.00 3.48 23.56
N GLY A 172 11.16 3.05 23.06
CA GLY A 172 11.68 1.69 23.27
C GLY A 172 11.05 0.60 22.38
N MET A 173 9.98 0.91 21.64
CA MET A 173 9.31 -0.02 20.73
C MET A 173 9.93 0.00 19.33
N PRO A 174 10.35 -1.15 18.76
CA PRO A 174 10.90 -1.22 17.42
C PRO A 174 9.84 -0.88 16.34
N ILE A 175 10.22 -0.04 15.39
CA ILE A 175 9.39 0.36 14.24
C ILE A 175 9.84 -0.43 13.02
N VAL A 176 9.43 -1.70 12.96
CA VAL A 176 9.70 -2.61 11.82
C VAL A 176 9.27 -2.06 10.45
N PRO A 177 8.17 -1.27 10.31
CA PRO A 177 7.81 -0.61 9.06
C PRO A 177 8.96 0.18 8.39
N PHE A 178 9.96 0.62 9.16
CA PHE A 178 11.17 1.28 8.66
C PHE A 178 11.83 0.54 7.49
N TYR A 179 11.95 -0.80 7.57
CA TYR A 179 12.59 -1.57 6.50
C TYR A 179 11.76 -1.58 5.22
N GLY A 180 10.43 -1.65 5.35
CA GLY A 180 9.51 -1.57 4.23
C GLY A 180 9.55 -0.19 3.55
N PHE A 181 9.60 0.88 4.34
CA PHE A 181 9.78 2.25 3.86
C PHE A 181 11.08 2.41 3.08
N LEU A 182 12.21 2.01 3.69
CA LEU A 182 13.52 2.09 3.06
C LEU A 182 13.55 1.30 1.74
N LEU A 183 12.99 0.09 1.72
CA LEU A 183 12.89 -0.72 0.51
C LEU A 183 12.06 -0.03 -0.58
N ALA A 184 10.89 0.52 -0.23
CA ALA A 184 10.05 1.25 -1.17
C ALA A 184 10.78 2.47 -1.73
N ASP A 185 11.41 3.28 -0.87
CA ASP A 185 12.13 4.49 -1.25
C ASP A 185 13.32 4.19 -2.17
N MET A 186 14.11 3.15 -1.86
CA MET A 186 15.21 2.72 -2.72
C MET A 186 14.74 2.26 -4.09
N ILE A 187 13.65 1.49 -4.16
CA ILE A 187 13.10 1.03 -5.44
C ILE A 187 12.56 2.20 -6.25
N VAL A 188 11.79 3.11 -5.64
CA VAL A 188 11.24 4.29 -6.33
C VAL A 188 12.37 5.23 -6.76
N LEU A 189 13.41 5.43 -5.94
CA LEU A 189 14.59 6.20 -6.33
C LEU A 189 15.31 5.56 -7.53
N GLY A 190 15.45 4.23 -7.53
CA GLY A 190 15.94 3.48 -8.69
C GLY A 190 15.10 3.72 -9.94
N LEU A 191 13.77 3.74 -9.81
CA LEU A 191 12.84 4.07 -10.90
C LEU A 191 12.98 5.52 -11.37
N VAL A 192 13.18 6.49 -10.47
CA VAL A 192 13.47 7.89 -10.83
C VAL A 192 14.73 7.98 -11.68
N ILE A 193 15.83 7.35 -11.24
CA ILE A 193 17.11 7.37 -11.96
C ILE A 193 16.98 6.69 -13.32
N TRP A 194 16.30 5.53 -13.36
CA TRP A 194 16.07 4.80 -14.59
C TRP A 194 15.22 5.59 -15.59
N ASP A 195 14.09 6.15 -15.15
CA ASP A 195 13.16 6.90 -16.01
C ASP A 195 13.83 8.18 -16.55
N TRP A 196 14.68 8.82 -15.75
CA TRP A 196 15.47 9.95 -16.22
C TRP A 196 16.52 9.55 -17.26
N LYS A 197 17.29 8.48 -17.00
CA LYS A 197 18.35 8.04 -17.93
C LYS A 197 17.78 7.54 -19.26
N THR A 198 16.68 6.77 -19.22
CA THR A 198 16.12 6.12 -20.41
C THR A 198 15.11 7.00 -21.15
N HIS A 199 14.34 7.83 -20.44
CA HIS A 199 13.21 8.57 -21.02
C HIS A 199 13.31 10.08 -20.85
N LYS A 200 14.31 10.59 -20.12
CA LYS A 200 14.45 12.02 -19.77
C LYS A 200 13.21 12.59 -19.06
N ARG A 201 12.42 11.72 -18.40
CA ARG A 201 11.27 12.08 -17.56
C ARG A 201 11.62 11.91 -16.09
N LYS A 202 11.11 12.79 -15.23
CA LYS A 202 11.26 12.71 -13.77
C LYS A 202 9.94 12.88 -13.03
N ASP A 203 8.86 13.18 -13.74
CA ASP A 203 7.59 13.63 -13.19
C ASP A 203 6.97 12.62 -12.22
N VAL A 204 6.59 11.44 -12.70
CA VAL A 204 5.74 10.53 -11.92
C VAL A 204 6.46 9.94 -10.71
N PHE A 205 7.64 9.34 -10.91
CA PHE A 205 8.32 8.64 -9.82
C PHE A 205 8.87 9.60 -8.77
N LEU A 206 9.25 10.83 -9.13
CA LEU A 206 9.69 11.83 -8.15
C LEU A 206 8.53 12.34 -7.32
N ILE A 207 7.35 12.56 -7.94
CA ILE A 207 6.12 12.90 -7.20
C ILE A 207 5.78 11.77 -6.23
N VAL A 208 5.80 10.51 -6.67
CA VAL A 208 5.52 9.36 -5.81
C VAL A 208 6.53 9.24 -4.68
N LEU A 209 7.83 9.46 -4.93
CA LEU A 209 8.84 9.47 -3.88
C LEU A 209 8.53 10.56 -2.84
N GLY A 210 8.20 11.77 -3.27
CA GLY A 210 7.80 12.85 -2.35
C GLY A 210 6.57 12.48 -1.51
N LEU A 211 5.54 11.90 -2.12
CA LEU A 211 4.34 11.43 -1.42
C LEU A 211 4.66 10.33 -0.39
N LEU A 212 5.51 9.37 -0.75
CA LEU A 212 5.95 8.30 0.15
C LEU A 212 6.77 8.88 1.31
N LEU A 213 7.70 9.80 1.05
CA LEU A 213 8.48 10.45 2.11
C LEU A 213 7.61 11.23 3.08
N ILE A 214 6.60 11.96 2.59
CA ILE A 214 5.60 12.63 3.46
C ILE A 214 4.90 11.60 4.34
N TYR A 215 4.45 10.49 3.77
CA TYR A 215 3.85 9.40 4.52
C TYR A 215 4.82 8.77 5.53
N HIS A 216 6.04 8.44 5.14
CA HIS A 216 7.03 7.82 6.02
C HIS A 216 7.34 8.76 7.19
N ILE A 217 7.63 10.04 6.93
CA ILE A 217 7.86 11.05 7.98
C ILE A 217 6.65 11.17 8.90
N SER A 218 5.43 11.19 8.33
CA SER A 218 4.20 11.27 9.15
C SER A 218 4.07 10.08 10.10
N ALA A 219 4.43 8.86 9.68
CA ALA A 219 4.38 7.67 10.51
C ALA A 219 5.38 7.72 11.70
N PHE A 220 6.48 8.48 11.57
CA PHE A 220 7.46 8.69 12.64
C PHE A 220 7.22 9.92 13.52
N THR A 221 6.27 10.78 13.16
CA THR A 221 6.11 12.09 13.83
C THR A 221 4.70 12.36 14.32
N PHE A 222 3.67 11.81 13.69
CA PHE A 222 2.27 12.16 13.96
C PHE A 222 1.83 11.88 15.39
N TYR A 223 2.37 10.83 16.04
CA TYR A 223 2.05 10.52 17.45
C TYR A 223 2.40 11.64 18.44
N ARG A 224 3.24 12.59 18.04
CA ARG A 224 3.68 13.72 18.88
C ARG A 224 2.73 14.91 18.86
N PHE A 225 1.75 14.94 17.95
CA PHE A 225 0.89 16.09 17.78
C PHE A 225 -0.53 15.85 18.30
N ASP A 226 -1.08 16.84 19.01
CA ASP A 226 -2.41 16.76 19.63
C ASP A 226 -3.54 16.65 18.60
N PHE A 227 -3.38 17.25 17.42
CA PHE A 227 -4.37 17.12 16.35
C PHE A 227 -4.54 15.65 15.92
N TRP A 228 -3.45 14.88 15.94
CA TRP A 228 -3.47 13.48 15.54
C TRP A 228 -4.14 12.60 16.59
N ARG A 229 -3.87 12.88 17.87
CA ARG A 229 -4.60 12.27 18.97
C ARG A 229 -6.10 12.55 18.87
N SER A 230 -6.48 13.82 18.71
CA SER A 230 -7.87 14.25 18.57
C SER A 230 -8.57 13.57 17.39
N PHE A 231 -7.88 13.47 16.25
CA PHE A 231 -8.38 12.76 15.07
C PHE A 231 -8.56 11.26 15.34
N THR A 232 -7.62 10.63 16.04
CA THR A 232 -7.70 9.20 16.40
C THR A 232 -8.87 8.95 17.36
N GLU A 233 -9.05 9.80 18.36
CA GLU A 233 -10.19 9.77 19.30
C GLU A 233 -11.52 9.92 18.57
N TRP A 234 -11.64 10.93 17.71
CA TRP A 234 -12.83 11.13 16.89
C TRP A 234 -13.12 9.91 16.02
N PHE A 235 -12.13 9.40 15.30
CA PHE A 235 -12.31 8.29 14.37
C PHE A 235 -12.73 7.01 15.07
N LEU A 236 -12.10 6.67 16.21
CA LEU A 236 -12.44 5.47 16.99
C LEU A 236 -13.73 5.62 17.82
N GLY A 237 -14.23 6.85 17.99
CA GLY A 237 -15.52 7.12 18.63
C GLY A 237 -16.72 6.94 17.68
N LEU A 238 -16.50 6.66 16.40
CA LEU A 238 -17.57 6.42 15.43
C LEU A 238 -18.16 5.01 15.61
N ASN A 239 -19.47 4.86 15.40
CA ASN A 239 -20.11 3.54 15.45
C ASN A 239 -20.00 2.82 14.08
N LEU A 240 -18.77 2.43 13.69
CA LEU A 240 -18.48 1.78 12.41
C LEU A 240 -18.34 0.26 12.49
N THR A 241 -17.83 -0.26 13.62
CA THR A 241 -17.51 -1.69 13.81
C THR A 241 -17.76 -2.17 15.22
#